data_AF-A0AAD9P3B6-F1
#
_entry.id   AF-A0AAD9P3B6-F1
#
_cell.length_a   1.000
_cell.length_b   1.000
_cell.length_c   1.000
_cell.angle_alpha   90.00
_cell.angle_beta   90.00
_cell.angle_gamma   90.00
#
_symmetry.space_group_name_H-M   'P 1'
#
loop_
_entity.id
_entity.type
_entity.pdbx_description
1 polymer ?
#
loop_
_entity_poly.entity_id
_entity_poly.type
_entity_poly.pdbx_seq_one_letter_code
_entity_poly.pdbx_strand_id
1 'polypeptide(L)'
;MTSVVMKTLDRLVLQFLKSIIDPLLDQFQFAYRNNRSVDDAVALGLFYVLQHLDSPNTYARILFVDLSSAFNTIIPSKRFDKIQSLGFLKPCVCGSSVFF
;
A
#
# COMPACT_ATOMS: atom_id res chain seq x y z
N MET A 1 6.36 17.69 18.53
CA MET A 1 6.89 16.50 19.24
C MET A 1 5.70 15.62 19.61
N THR A 2 5.55 14.44 19.01
CA THR A 2 4.50 13.48 19.43
C THR A 2 4.93 12.77 20.71
N SER A 3 3.98 12.58 21.64
CA SER A 3 4.21 11.85 22.88
C SER A 3 4.71 10.42 22.61
N VAL A 4 5.49 9.85 23.53
CA VAL A 4 5.89 8.44 23.49
C VAL A 4 4.66 7.54 23.33
N VAL A 5 3.57 7.86 24.03
CA VAL A 5 2.29 7.13 23.96
C VAL A 5 1.71 7.14 22.54
N MET A 6 1.78 8.28 21.85
CA MET A 6 1.29 8.40 20.47
C MET A 6 2.14 7.56 19.51
N LYS A 7 3.47 7.62 19.64
CA LYS A 7 4.38 6.81 18.81
C LYS A 7 4.19 5.31 19.03
N THR A 8 3.90 4.88 20.26
CA THR A 8 3.59 3.48 20.54
C THR A 8 2.27 3.06 19.92
N LEU A 9 1.24 3.92 19.98
CA LEU A 9 -0.04 3.66 19.34
C LEU A 9 0.12 3.58 17.81
N ASP A 10 0.85 4.50 17.19
CA ASP A 10 1.13 4.50 15.76
C ASP A 10 1.77 3.17 15.31
N ARG A 11 2.75 2.67 16.08
CA ARG A 11 3.42 1.40 15.80
C ARG A 11 2.47 0.21 15.91
N LEU A 12 1.62 0.19 16.94
CA LEU A 12 0.65 -0.89 17.17
C LEU A 12 -0.39 -0.93 16.06
N VAL A 13 -0.98 0.23 15.73
CA VAL A 13 -1.94 0.35 14.63
C VAL A 13 -1.30 -0.04 13.30
N LEU A 14 -0.08 0.42 13.03
CA LEU A 14 0.65 0.05 11.81
C LEU A 14 0.88 -1.46 11.68
N GLN A 15 1.25 -2.15 12.77
CA GLN A 15 1.43 -3.60 12.77
C GLN A 15 0.12 -4.34 12.44
N PHE A 16 -0.97 -3.92 13.07
CA PHE A 16 -2.30 -4.46 12.77
C PHE A 16 -2.69 -4.22 11.30
N LEU A 17 -2.54 -2.99 10.80
CA LEU A 17 -2.84 -2.65 9.40
C LEU A 17 -2.01 -3.50 8.42
N LYS A 18 -0.71 -3.68 8.69
CA LYS A 18 0.17 -4.50 7.83
C LYS A 18 -0.31 -5.94 7.73
N SER A 19 -0.70 -6.57 8.84
CA SER A 19 -1.20 -7.96 8.81
C SER A 19 -2.41 -8.17 7.89
N ILE A 20 -3.24 -7.14 7.70
CA ILE A 20 -4.43 -7.17 6.84
C ILE A 20 -4.09 -6.78 5.40
N ILE A 21 -3.22 -5.78 5.22
CA ILE A 21 -2.89 -5.23 3.90
C ILE A 21 -1.86 -6.09 3.16
N ASP A 22 -0.91 -6.72 3.85
CA ASP A 22 0.17 -7.50 3.23
C ASP A 22 -0.30 -8.51 2.16
N PRO A 23 -1.37 -9.32 2.35
CA PRO A 23 -1.87 -10.20 1.30
C PRO A 23 -2.58 -9.48 0.14
N LEU A 24 -2.94 -8.21 0.32
CA LEU A 24 -3.66 -7.37 -0.66
C LEU A 24 -2.73 -6.41 -1.42
N LEU A 25 -1.44 -6.37 -1.05
CA LEU A 25 -0.44 -5.52 -1.71
C LEU A 25 -0.18 -6.02 -3.13
N ASP A 26 0.03 -5.06 -4.03
CA ASP A 26 0.49 -5.36 -5.38
C ASP A 26 1.85 -6.10 -5.35
N GLN A 27 1.99 -7.08 -6.23
CA GLN A 27 3.21 -7.86 -6.38
C GLN A 27 4.39 -6.97 -6.79
N PHE A 28 4.15 -5.93 -7.58
CA PHE A 28 5.15 -4.97 -8.04
C PHE A 28 5.31 -3.73 -7.12
N GLN A 29 4.73 -3.77 -5.92
CA GLN A 29 4.99 -2.76 -4.90
C GLN A 29 6.28 -3.09 -4.12
N PHE A 30 7.34 -2.34 -4.43
CA PHE A 30 8.65 -2.48 -3.77
C PHE A 30 8.82 -1.55 -2.57
N ALA A 31 8.18 -0.38 -2.59
CA ALA A 31 8.25 0.59 -1.50
C ALA A 31 7.37 0.20 -0.31
N TYR A 32 7.84 0.53 0.90
CA TYR A 32 7.12 0.33 2.18
C TYR A 32 6.75 -1.13 2.50
N ARG A 33 7.44 -2.11 1.88
CA ARG A 33 7.25 -3.54 2.10
C ARG A 33 8.50 -4.17 2.68
N ASN A 34 8.34 -5.11 3.61
CA ASN A 34 9.47 -5.87 4.13
C ASN A 34 10.06 -6.76 3.03
N ASN A 35 11.38 -6.98 3.07
CA ASN A 35 12.12 -7.83 2.12
C ASN A 35 11.98 -7.39 0.64
N ARG A 36 11.80 -6.09 0.41
CA ARG A 36 11.85 -5.48 -0.92
C ARG A 36 12.73 -4.24 -0.87
N SER A 37 13.52 -4.05 -1.91
CA SER A 37 14.47 -2.96 -2.06
C SER A 37 14.25 -2.19 -3.36
N VAL A 38 14.92 -1.04 -3.48
CA VAL A 38 14.98 -0.30 -4.75
C VAL A 38 15.72 -1.10 -5.82
N ASP A 39 16.75 -1.85 -5.42
CA ASP A 39 17.53 -2.69 -6.33
C ASP A 39 16.66 -3.79 -6.94
N ASP A 40 15.76 -4.40 -6.17
CA ASP A 40 14.80 -5.39 -6.69
C ASP A 40 13.89 -4.79 -7.78
N ALA A 41 13.45 -3.54 -7.58
CA ALA A 41 12.59 -2.85 -8.54
C ALA A 41 13.35 -2.56 -9.85
N VAL A 42 14.59 -2.07 -9.75
CA VAL A 42 15.45 -1.77 -10.90
C VAL A 42 15.81 -3.05 -11.64
N ALA A 43 16.22 -4.10 -10.93
CA ALA A 43 16.59 -5.38 -11.53
C ALA A 43 15.42 -6.03 -12.27
N LEU A 44 14.23 -6.03 -11.67
CA LEU A 44 13.02 -6.57 -12.30
C LEU A 44 12.56 -5.74 -13.50
N GLY A 45 12.59 -4.40 -13.39
CA GLY A 45 12.28 -3.52 -14.51
C GLY A 45 13.24 -3.72 -15.69
N LEU A 46 14.54 -3.81 -15.41
CA LEU A 46 15.57 -4.07 -16.41
C LEU A 46 15.38 -5.43 -17.07
N PHE A 47 15.13 -6.48 -16.28
CA PHE A 47 14.87 -7.82 -16.79
C PHE A 47 13.75 -7.84 -17.82
N TYR A 48 12.59 -7.24 -17.51
CA TYR A 48 11.46 -7.21 -18.45
C TYR A 48 11.75 -6.39 -19.70
N VAL A 49 12.48 -5.28 -19.58
CA VAL A 49 12.86 -4.46 -20.74
C VAL A 49 13.80 -5.24 -21.66
N LEU A 50 14.83 -5.87 -21.12
CA LEU A 50 15.78 -6.66 -21.90
C LEU A 50 15.10 -7.87 -22.54
N GLN A 51 14.29 -8.61 -21.79
CA GLN A 51 13.52 -9.74 -22.29
C GLN A 51 12.61 -9.34 -23.46
N HIS A 52 12.03 -8.13 -23.43
CA HIS A 52 11.22 -7.63 -24.55
C HIS A 52 12.08 -7.30 -25.78
N LEU A 53 13.23 -6.66 -25.56
CA LEU A 53 14.16 -6.22 -26.60
C LEU A 53 14.95 -7.35 -27.29
N ASP A 54 14.95 -8.56 -26.72
CA ASP A 54 15.58 -9.74 -27.33
C ASP A 54 14.91 -10.20 -28.65
N SER A 55 13.76 -9.62 -28.99
CA SER A 55 13.05 -9.92 -30.24
C SER A 55 13.26 -8.83 -31.30
N PRO A 56 13.44 -9.19 -32.59
CA PRO A 56 13.73 -8.21 -33.64
C PRO A 56 12.56 -7.24 -33.83
N ASN A 57 12.89 -5.99 -34.18
CA ASN A 57 11.91 -4.90 -34.41
C ASN A 57 11.05 -4.53 -33.18
N THR A 58 11.56 -4.71 -31.97
CA THR A 58 10.90 -4.25 -30.73
C THR A 58 11.58 -3.03 -30.13
N TYR A 59 10.83 -2.28 -29.32
CA TYR A 59 11.33 -1.12 -28.60
C TYR A 59 10.56 -0.98 -27.27
N ALA A 60 11.23 -0.48 -26.23
CA ALA A 60 10.61 -0.26 -24.93
C ALA A 60 10.45 1.23 -24.64
N ARG A 61 9.34 1.61 -23.99
CA ARG A 61 9.09 2.96 -23.48
C ARG A 61 8.67 2.86 -22.02
N ILE A 62 9.30 3.66 -21.17
CA ILE A 62 8.99 3.69 -19.73
C ILE A 62 8.35 5.05 -19.42
N LEU A 63 7.18 5.03 -18.80
CA LEU A 63 6.51 6.22 -18.30
C LEU A 63 6.84 6.39 -16.81
N PHE A 64 7.46 7.52 -16.48
CA PHE A 64 7.69 7.91 -15.09
C PHE A 64 6.58 8.87 -14.65
N VAL A 65 5.74 8.42 -13.72
CA VAL A 65 4.70 9.24 -13.10
C VAL A 65 5.08 9.46 -11.64
N ASP A 66 5.25 10.72 -11.25
CA ASP A 66 5.46 11.12 -9.86
C ASP A 66 4.29 12.00 -9.38
N LEU A 67 3.91 11.82 -8.11
CA LEU A 67 2.83 12.57 -7.48
C LEU A 67 3.44 13.61 -6.54
N SER A 68 3.44 14.87 -6.99
CA SER A 68 3.93 15.98 -6.19
C SER A 68 3.20 16.04 -4.85
N SER A 69 3.96 15.95 -3.75
CA SER A 69 3.44 16.06 -2.40
C SER A 69 2.30 15.07 -2.08
N ALA A 70 2.41 13.83 -2.58
CA ALA A 70 1.38 12.79 -2.53
C ALA A 70 0.59 12.74 -1.21
N PHE A 71 1.28 12.74 -0.05
CA PHE A 71 0.64 12.63 1.27
C PHE A 71 -0.22 13.84 1.66
N ASN A 72 0.15 15.04 1.22
CA ASN A 72 -0.62 16.25 1.52
C ASN A 72 -1.87 16.37 0.66
N THR A 73 -1.90 15.68 -0.49
CA THR A 73 -3.02 15.71 -1.45
C THR A 73 -4.04 14.60 -1.18
N ILE A 74 -3.78 13.68 -0.23
CA ILE A 74 -4.71 12.57 0.04
C ILE A 74 -6.00 13.11 0.66
N ILE A 75 -7.12 12.86 -0.02
CA ILE A 75 -8.46 13.18 0.46
C ILE A 75 -8.84 12.22 1.61
N PRO A 76 -9.09 12.72 2.83
CA PRO A 76 -9.33 11.87 4.00
C PRO A 76 -10.56 10.96 3.86
N SER A 77 -11.67 11.45 3.30
CA SER A 77 -12.89 10.66 3.11
C SER A 77 -12.65 9.46 2.20
N LYS A 78 -12.03 9.67 1.03
CA LYS A 78 -11.69 8.57 0.11
C LYS A 78 -10.77 7.52 0.74
N ARG A 79 -9.79 7.97 1.54
CA ARG A 79 -8.90 7.05 2.27
C ARG A 79 -9.69 6.23 3.29
N PHE A 80 -10.57 6.89 4.03
CA PHE A 80 -11.42 6.23 5.03
C PHE A 80 -12.33 5.19 4.38
N ASP A 81 -13.01 5.53 3.29
CA ASP A 81 -13.87 4.61 2.55
C ASP A 81 -13.08 3.39 2.06
N LYS A 82 -11.85 3.61 1.57
CA LYS A 82 -10.97 2.51 1.14
C LYS A 82 -10.62 1.60 2.31
N ILE A 83 -10.27 2.15 3.47
CA ILE A 83 -10.01 1.37 4.69
C ILE A 83 -11.30 0.64 5.11
N GLN A 84 -12.46 1.28 5.12
CA GLN A 84 -13.70 0.60 5.47
C GLN A 84 -14.01 -0.57 4.52
N SER A 85 -13.78 -0.42 3.22
CA SER A 85 -13.98 -1.47 2.21
C SER A 85 -13.06 -2.69 2.39
N LEU A 86 -11.90 -2.51 3.00
CA LEU A 86 -10.93 -3.57 3.29
C LEU A 86 -11.31 -4.38 4.56
N GLY A 87 -12.47 -4.11 5.16
CA GLY A 87 -13.02 -4.89 6.27
C GLY A 87 -12.51 -4.50 7.65
N PHE A 88 -11.79 -3.37 7.78
CA PHE A 88 -11.25 -2.87 9.05
C PHE A 88 -12.33 -2.44 10.06
N LEU A 89 -13.53 -2.13 9.56
CA LEU A 89 -14.70 -1.78 10.35
C LEU A 89 -15.81 -2.78 10.05
N LYS A 90 -15.62 -4.06 10.42
CA LYS A 90 -16.80 -4.85 10.78
C LYS A 90 -17.27 -4.29 12.12
N PRO A 91 -18.47 -3.69 12.22
CA PRO A 91 -19.04 -3.50 13.54
C PRO A 91 -19.13 -4.90 14.14
N CYS A 92 -18.51 -5.11 15.30
CA CYS A 92 -18.97 -6.14 16.20
C CYS A 92 -20.42 -5.76 16.52
N VAL A 93 -21.36 -6.23 15.72
CA VAL A 93 -22.77 -6.24 16.08
C VAL A 93 -22.86 -7.29 17.18
N CYS A 94 -22.48 -6.90 18.40
CA CYS A 94 -22.89 -7.60 19.59
C CYS A 94 -24.40 -7.46 19.61
N GLY A 95 -25.10 -8.59 19.50
CA GLY A 95 -26.54 -8.65 19.47
C GLY A 95 -27.12 -7.84 20.63
N SER A 96 -27.91 -6.84 20.32
CA SER A 96 -28.77 -6.16 21.27
C SER A 96 -30.02 -5.74 20.52
N SER A 97 -30.87 -6.72 20.23
CA SER A 97 -32.30 -6.47 20.14
C SER A 97 -32.76 -6.04 21.53
N VAL A 98 -32.58 -4.77 21.86
CA VAL A 98 -33.41 -4.11 22.87
C VAL A 98 -34.52 -3.45 22.06
N PHE A 99 -35.63 -4.18 21.96
CA PHE A 99 -36.92 -3.59 21.59
C PHE A 99 -37.30 -2.60 22.69
N PHE A 100 -37.69 -1.38 22.29
CA PHE A 100 -38.64 -0.59 23.06
C PHE A 100 -40.02 -1.25 22.99
#